data_AF-A0A496B2Z9-F1
#
_entry.id   AF-A0A496B2Z9-F1
#
_cell.length_a   1.000
_cell.length_b   1.000
_cell.length_c   1.000
_cell.angle_alpha   90.00
_cell.angle_beta   90.00
_cell.angle_gamma   90.00
#
_symmetry.space_group_name_H-M   'P 1'
#
loop_
_entity.id
_entity.type
_entity.pdbx_description
1 polymer ?
#
loop_
_entity_poly.entity_id
_entity_poly.type
_entity_poly.pdbx_seq_one_letter_code
_entity_poly.pdbx_strand_id
1 'polypeptide(L)'
;MQLGLATVFDITIAKKMGFLYTIYGLVENQATLYVGQTRGWTGALGRLAQHLSDSDANTYLQRLSDVYEYHEVPLEKVDFAAMKFTSREEFQIDDQEYRIAVENWVQARLKNWIREKNLSIFVASRTRSSTYSQLPYVKEEATRIANALEPWILECHRIS
;
A
#
# COMPACT_ATOMS: atom_id res chain seq x y z
N MET A 1 -9.76 17.54 0.77
CA MET A 1 -9.55 16.60 -0.35
C MET A 1 -8.06 16.60 -0.67
N GLN A 2 -7.32 15.56 -0.31
CA GLN A 2 -5.90 15.45 -0.66
C GLN A 2 -5.80 15.09 -2.15
N LEU A 3 -5.01 15.86 -2.90
CA LEU A 3 -4.92 15.73 -4.35
C LEU A 3 -4.40 14.34 -4.74
N GLY A 4 -5.24 13.56 -5.41
CA GLY A 4 -4.86 12.32 -6.09
C GLY A 4 -4.95 11.03 -5.27
N LEU A 5 -5.35 11.10 -3.99
CA LEU A 5 -5.61 9.92 -3.17
C LEU A 5 -7.03 9.40 -3.43
N ALA A 6 -7.13 8.18 -3.94
CA ALA A 6 -8.40 7.52 -4.25
C ALA A 6 -8.70 6.45 -3.19
N THR A 7 -9.90 6.47 -2.59
CA THR A 7 -10.34 5.49 -1.59
C THR A 7 -11.35 4.51 -2.20
N VAL A 8 -11.92 3.61 -1.41
CA VAL A 8 -13.00 2.70 -1.85
C VAL A 8 -14.23 3.41 -2.41
N PHE A 9 -14.41 4.71 -2.11
CA PHE A 9 -15.49 5.54 -2.63
C PHE A 9 -15.18 6.22 -3.96
N ASP A 10 -13.94 6.11 -4.46
CA ASP A 10 -13.51 6.72 -5.72
C ASP A 10 -13.48 5.68 -6.85
N ILE A 11 -14.36 5.82 -7.86
CA ILE A 11 -14.45 4.90 -9.00
C ILE A 11 -13.12 4.72 -9.77
N THR A 12 -12.18 5.66 -9.65
CA THR A 12 -10.88 5.55 -10.32
C THR A 12 -10.06 4.35 -9.84
N ILE A 13 -10.26 3.86 -8.61
CA ILE A 13 -9.55 2.67 -8.11
C ILE A 13 -9.91 1.37 -8.86
N ALA A 14 -11.05 1.36 -9.56
CA ALA A 14 -11.48 0.25 -10.41
C ALA A 14 -10.80 0.25 -11.79
N LYS A 15 -10.16 1.35 -12.20
CA LYS A 15 -9.52 1.44 -13.52
C LYS A 15 -8.28 0.55 -13.57
N LYS A 16 -8.09 -0.13 -14.70
CA LYS A 16 -6.91 -0.97 -14.99
C LYS A 16 -5.71 -0.09 -15.33
N MET A 17 -5.01 0.39 -14.31
CA MET A 17 -3.80 1.21 -14.46
C MET A 17 -2.90 1.03 -13.24
N GLY A 18 -1.68 1.59 -13.32
CA GLY A 18 -0.72 1.58 -12.23
C GLY A 18 -1.18 2.41 -11.02
N PHE A 19 -1.32 1.75 -9.88
CA PHE A 19 -1.44 2.36 -8.56
C PHE A 19 -0.43 1.77 -7.59
N LEU A 20 0.01 2.61 -6.64
CA LEU A 20 0.50 2.14 -5.35
C LEU A 20 -0.66 2.26 -4.37
N TYR A 21 -1.00 1.17 -3.68
CA TYR A 21 -2.09 1.12 -2.73
C TYR A 21 -1.61 0.76 -1.34
N THR A 22 -2.41 1.16 -0.36
CA THR A 22 -2.21 0.91 1.05
C THR A 22 -3.52 0.40 1.65
N ILE A 23 -3.42 -0.69 2.40
CA ILE A 23 -4.49 -1.23 3.26
C ILE A 23 -4.08 -0.91 4.69
N TYR A 24 -4.97 -0.26 5.43
CA TYR A 24 -4.87 -0.11 6.86
C TYR A 24 -5.91 -1.04 7.50
N GLY A 25 -5.54 -1.75 8.55
CA GLY A 25 -6.50 -2.61 9.24
C GLY A 25 -6.23 -2.74 10.73
N LEU A 26 -7.26 -3.15 11.45
CA LEU A 26 -7.22 -3.37 12.89
C LEU A 26 -7.50 -4.85 13.18
N VAL A 27 -6.61 -5.51 13.91
CA VAL A 27 -6.71 -6.92 14.30
C VAL A 27 -6.43 -7.00 15.80
N GLU A 28 -7.41 -7.36 16.61
CA GLU A 28 -7.31 -7.42 18.08
C GLU A 28 -6.73 -6.11 18.69
N ASN A 29 -7.26 -4.96 18.26
CA ASN A 29 -6.76 -3.62 18.59
C ASN A 29 -5.31 -3.30 18.15
N GLN A 30 -4.64 -4.18 17.40
CA GLN A 30 -3.33 -3.90 16.80
C GLN A 30 -3.51 -3.32 15.39
N ALA A 31 -3.05 -2.08 15.20
CA ALA A 31 -3.05 -1.45 13.90
C ALA A 31 -2.01 -2.10 12.98
N THR A 32 -2.39 -2.35 11.73
CA THR A 32 -1.56 -2.98 10.71
C THR A 32 -1.64 -2.21 9.40
N LEU A 33 -0.58 -2.29 8.60
CA LEU A 33 -0.46 -1.61 7.32
C LEU A 33 0.11 -2.55 6.27
N TYR A 34 -0.46 -2.53 5.08
CA TYR A 34 0.07 -3.21 3.92
C TYR A 34 0.22 -2.22 2.78
N VAL A 35 1.39 -2.15 2.17
CA VAL A 35 1.66 -1.34 0.98
C VAL A 35 1.98 -2.28 -0.19
N GLY A 36 1.36 -2.04 -1.34
CA GLY A 36 1.65 -2.80 -2.55
C GLY A 36 1.39 -2.00 -3.82
N GLN A 37 1.66 -2.60 -4.97
CA GLN A 37 1.39 -2.02 -6.28
C GLN A 37 0.54 -2.94 -7.15
N THR A 38 -0.22 -2.34 -8.06
CA THR A 38 -1.02 -3.07 -9.05
C THR A 38 -0.15 -3.67 -10.15
N ARG A 39 -0.50 -4.86 -10.63
CA ARG A 39 0.13 -5.46 -11.81
C ARG A 39 -0.77 -5.29 -13.03
N GLY A 40 -0.20 -4.82 -14.15
CA GLY A 40 -0.73 -4.74 -15.52
C GLY A 40 -2.26 -4.60 -15.69
N TRP A 41 -3.00 -5.67 -15.38
CA TRP A 41 -4.41 -5.84 -15.72
C TRP A 41 -5.40 -5.66 -14.55
N THR A 42 -4.91 -5.56 -13.31
CA THR A 42 -5.74 -5.40 -12.12
C THR A 42 -5.68 -3.96 -11.61
N GLY A 43 -6.84 -3.29 -11.49
CA GLY A 43 -6.93 -2.02 -10.76
C GLY A 43 -6.69 -2.20 -9.25
N ALA A 44 -6.60 -1.08 -8.53
CA ALA A 44 -6.38 -1.06 -7.09
C ALA A 44 -7.51 -1.78 -6.32
N LEU A 45 -8.76 -1.66 -6.77
CA LEU A 45 -9.90 -2.39 -6.19
C LEU A 45 -9.77 -3.91 -6.35
N GLY A 46 -9.31 -4.37 -7.52
CA GLY A 46 -9.08 -5.80 -7.75
C GLY A 46 -7.98 -6.35 -6.83
N ARG A 47 -6.94 -5.55 -6.57
CA ARG A 47 -5.89 -5.89 -5.61
C ARG A 47 -6.42 -5.93 -4.17
N LEU A 48 -7.26 -4.98 -3.77
CA LEU A 48 -7.92 -5.03 -2.47
C LEU A 48 -8.71 -6.32 -2.29
N ALA A 49 -9.55 -6.67 -3.27
CA ALA A 49 -10.34 -7.89 -3.24
C ALA A 49 -9.46 -9.15 -3.11
N GLN A 50 -8.36 -9.22 -3.86
CA GLN A 50 -7.38 -10.30 -3.72
C GLN A 50 -6.76 -10.35 -2.32
N HIS A 51 -6.37 -9.20 -1.78
CA HIS A 51 -5.73 -9.10 -0.46
C HIS A 51 -6.63 -9.51 0.70
N LEU A 52 -7.95 -9.38 0.53
CA LEU A 52 -8.99 -9.77 1.49
C LEU A 52 -9.60 -11.15 1.19
N SER A 53 -9.10 -11.86 0.18
CA SER A 53 -9.54 -13.22 -0.14
C SER A 53 -8.56 -14.26 0.41
N ASP A 54 -9.09 -15.41 0.83
CA ASP A 54 -8.28 -16.54 1.33
C ASP A 54 -7.69 -17.42 0.21
N SER A 55 -7.91 -17.05 -1.05
CA SER A 55 -7.64 -17.92 -2.20
C SER A 55 -6.20 -17.86 -2.75
N ASP A 56 -5.44 -16.82 -2.42
CA ASP A 56 -4.14 -16.53 -3.03
C ASP A 56 -3.00 -16.47 -2.01
N ALA A 57 -1.83 -17.01 -2.37
CA ALA A 57 -0.62 -16.89 -1.56
C ALA A 57 -0.06 -15.45 -1.61
N ASN A 58 0.53 -15.00 -0.49
CA ASN A 58 1.14 -13.66 -0.29
C ASN A 58 0.14 -12.48 -0.23
N THR A 59 -1.12 -12.73 0.12
CA THR A 59 -2.13 -11.69 0.38
C THR A 59 -1.90 -10.99 1.73
N TYR A 60 -2.76 -10.03 2.07
CA TYR A 60 -2.64 -9.26 3.31
C TYR A 60 -3.11 -10.13 4.48
N LEU A 61 -4.26 -10.77 4.34
CA LEU A 61 -4.77 -11.72 5.33
C LEU A 61 -3.81 -12.89 5.56
N GLN A 62 -3.27 -13.50 4.49
CA GLN A 62 -2.29 -14.58 4.66
C GLN A 62 -1.08 -14.14 5.47
N ARG A 63 -0.55 -12.94 5.21
CA ARG A 63 0.61 -12.42 5.96
C ARG A 63 0.29 -12.15 7.42
N LEU A 64 -0.92 -11.70 7.73
CA LEU A 64 -1.36 -11.52 9.10
C LEU A 64 -1.53 -12.86 9.80
N SER A 65 -2.16 -13.83 9.12
CA SER A 65 -2.26 -15.22 9.57
C SER A 65 -0.89 -15.82 9.87
N ASP A 66 0.09 -15.66 8.97
CA ASP A 66 1.45 -16.18 9.15
C ASP A 66 2.19 -15.52 10.33
N VAL A 67 1.98 -14.22 10.56
CA VAL A 67 2.69 -13.45 11.60
C VAL A 67 2.12 -13.66 12.99
N TYR A 68 0.79 -13.75 13.09
CA TYR A 68 0.07 -13.85 14.35
C TYR A 68 -0.46 -15.27 14.62
N GLU A 69 -0.15 -16.23 13.75
CA GLU A 69 -0.57 -17.64 13.82
C GLU A 69 -2.10 -17.83 13.84
N TYR A 70 -2.84 -16.94 13.18
CA TYR A 70 -4.29 -17.05 13.09
C TYR A 70 -4.73 -18.10 12.07
N HIS A 71 -5.72 -18.93 12.43
CA HIS A 71 -6.45 -19.74 11.46
C HIS A 71 -7.44 -18.90 10.64
N GLU A 72 -8.05 -17.90 11.28
CA GLU A 72 -8.94 -16.91 10.67
C GLU A 72 -8.59 -15.54 11.27
N VAL A 73 -8.29 -14.55 10.43
CA VAL A 73 -7.82 -13.24 10.90
C VAL A 73 -9.01 -12.42 11.42
N PRO A 74 -9.05 -12.02 12.71
CA PRO A 74 -10.17 -11.27 13.28
C PRO A 74 -10.08 -9.79 12.90
N LEU A 75 -10.41 -9.48 11.65
CA LEU A 75 -10.28 -8.14 11.07
C LEU A 75 -11.47 -7.25 11.50
N GLU A 76 -11.21 -6.32 12.41
CA GLU A 76 -12.21 -5.41 12.97
C GLU A 76 -12.51 -4.22 12.06
N LYS A 77 -11.49 -3.78 11.32
CA LYS A 77 -11.56 -2.59 10.46
C LYS A 77 -10.64 -2.74 9.26
N VAL A 78 -11.07 -2.21 8.12
CA VAL A 78 -10.29 -2.08 6.89
C VAL A 78 -10.53 -0.73 6.26
N ASP A 79 -9.46 0.03 6.10
CA ASP A 79 -9.42 1.21 5.26
C ASP A 79 -8.48 0.99 4.08
N PHE A 80 -8.82 1.60 2.95
CA PHE A 80 -8.04 1.46 1.72
C PHE A 80 -7.86 2.79 1.02
N ALA A 81 -6.62 3.03 0.60
CA ALA A 81 -6.30 4.13 -0.28
C ALA A 81 -5.30 3.73 -1.36
N ALA A 82 -5.42 4.36 -2.52
CA ALA A 82 -4.57 4.15 -3.66
C ALA A 82 -4.16 5.48 -4.28
N MET A 83 -2.88 5.57 -4.65
CA MET A 83 -2.31 6.69 -5.39
C MET A 83 -1.97 6.21 -6.80
N LYS A 84 -2.54 6.86 -7.81
CA LYS A 84 -2.18 6.59 -9.19
C LYS A 84 -0.72 6.97 -9.42
N PHE A 85 0.04 6.15 -10.14
CA PHE A 85 1.34 6.55 -10.64
C PHE A 85 1.21 7.70 -11.66
N THR A 86 2.24 8.54 -11.77
CA THR A 86 2.33 9.54 -12.83
C THR A 86 2.34 8.89 -14.22
N SER A 87 2.02 9.67 -15.25
CA SER A 87 1.92 9.21 -16.64
C SER A 87 3.27 8.89 -17.30
N ARG A 88 4.35 8.75 -16.51
CA ARG A 88 5.66 8.33 -16.99
C ARG A 88 5.60 6.91 -17.50
N GLU A 89 6.16 6.67 -18.69
CA GLU A 89 6.13 5.39 -19.38
C GLU A 89 6.65 4.25 -18.49
N GLU A 90 7.72 4.49 -17.74
CA GLU A 90 8.37 3.52 -16.86
C GLU A 90 7.43 2.97 -15.77
N PHE A 91 6.39 3.72 -15.39
CA PHE A 91 5.38 3.28 -14.43
C PHE A 91 4.13 2.68 -15.08
N GLN A 92 3.98 2.79 -16.40
CA GLN A 92 2.83 2.28 -17.14
C GLN A 92 3.10 0.97 -17.86
N ILE A 93 4.36 0.66 -18.18
CA ILE A 93 4.74 -0.61 -18.82
C ILE A 93 4.51 -1.81 -17.89
N ASP A 94 4.37 -3.01 -18.46
CA ASP A 94 4.17 -4.23 -17.67
C ASP A 94 5.36 -4.59 -16.78
N ASP A 95 6.55 -4.09 -17.10
CA ASP A 95 7.73 -4.21 -16.23
C ASP A 95 7.44 -3.55 -14.86
N GLN A 96 7.63 -4.32 -13.80
CA GLN A 96 7.31 -3.92 -12.45
C GLN A 96 8.51 -3.32 -11.73
N GLU A 97 9.71 -3.38 -12.28
CA GLU A 97 10.94 -3.01 -11.56
C GLU A 97 10.93 -1.56 -11.06
N TYR A 98 10.47 -0.62 -11.90
CA TYR A 98 10.34 0.78 -11.50
C TYR A 98 9.27 0.97 -10.41
N ARG A 99 8.13 0.27 -10.52
CA ARG A 99 7.07 0.33 -9.50
C ARG A 99 7.49 -0.32 -8.18
N ILE A 100 8.27 -1.40 -8.24
CA ILE A 100 8.89 -2.04 -7.07
C ILE A 100 9.87 -1.09 -6.40
N ALA A 101 10.68 -0.37 -7.18
CA ALA A 101 11.59 0.64 -6.65
C ALA A 101 10.83 1.77 -5.91
N VAL A 102 9.71 2.25 -6.48
CA VAL A 102 8.83 3.22 -5.82
C VAL A 102 8.21 2.62 -4.55
N GLU A 103 7.67 1.40 -4.60
CA GLU A 103 7.08 0.71 -3.45
C GLU A 103 8.07 0.54 -2.31
N ASN A 104 9.32 0.17 -2.62
CA ASN A 104 10.40 0.03 -1.65
C ASN A 104 10.68 1.36 -0.92
N TRP A 105 10.82 2.45 -1.69
CA TRP A 105 11.02 3.78 -1.12
C TRP A 105 9.85 4.24 -0.25
N VAL A 106 8.61 4.05 -0.72
CA VAL A 106 7.42 4.41 0.05
C VAL A 106 7.35 3.61 1.34
N GLN A 107 7.58 2.29 1.30
CA GLN A 107 7.60 1.46 2.51
C GLN A 107 8.69 1.88 3.49
N ALA A 108 9.91 2.13 3.03
CA ALA A 108 11.01 2.57 3.88
C ALA A 108 10.68 3.92 4.55
N ARG A 109 10.15 4.86 3.78
CA ARG A 109 9.74 6.17 4.28
C ARG A 109 8.60 6.08 5.29
N LEU A 110 7.54 5.32 4.99
CA LEU A 110 6.41 5.16 5.89
C LEU A 110 6.83 4.48 7.20
N LYS A 111 7.71 3.46 7.15
CA LYS A 111 8.26 2.83 8.38
C LYS A 111 9.02 3.83 9.25
N ASN A 112 9.87 4.66 8.65
CA ASN A 112 10.60 5.70 9.37
C ASN A 112 9.65 6.73 9.99
N TRP A 113 8.69 7.22 9.19
CA TRP A 113 7.69 8.19 9.64
C TRP A 113 6.78 7.64 10.76
N ILE A 114 6.30 6.40 10.66
CA ILE A 114 5.52 5.71 11.71
C ILE A 114 6.29 5.70 13.03
N ARG A 115 7.58 5.34 12.97
CA ARG A 115 8.48 5.34 14.13
C ARG A 115 8.67 6.75 14.69
N GLU A 116 8.93 7.75 13.84
CA GLU A 116 9.09 9.16 14.26
C GLU A 116 7.83 9.73 14.91
N LYS A 117 6.64 9.29 14.48
CA LYS A 117 5.35 9.67 15.05
C LYS A 117 4.94 8.82 16.27
N ASN A 118 5.76 7.84 16.65
CA ASN A 118 5.49 6.90 17.74
C ASN A 118 4.12 6.18 17.60
N LEU A 119 3.77 5.78 16.38
CA LEU A 119 2.53 5.05 16.10
C LEU A 119 2.78 3.54 16.22
N SER A 120 1.91 2.82 16.94
CA SER A 120 1.99 1.37 17.06
C SER A 120 1.34 0.69 15.85
N ILE A 121 2.00 0.73 14.69
CA ILE A 121 1.49 0.17 13.44
C ILE A 121 2.45 -0.91 12.91
N PHE A 122 1.95 -2.13 12.76
CA PHE A 122 2.70 -3.24 12.16
C PHE A 122 2.62 -3.21 10.63
N VAL A 123 3.75 -3.07 9.94
CA VAL A 123 3.79 -3.07 8.46
C VAL A 123 4.00 -4.49 7.93
N ALA A 124 2.92 -5.12 7.47
CA ALA A 124 2.89 -6.51 6.99
C ALA A 124 3.50 -6.69 5.58
N SER A 125 3.61 -5.62 4.79
CA SER A 125 4.17 -5.72 3.43
C SER A 125 5.69 -5.87 3.41
N ARG A 126 6.20 -6.51 2.36
CA ARG A 126 7.63 -6.78 2.12
C ARG A 126 7.93 -6.43 0.67
N THR A 127 8.97 -5.64 0.46
CA THR A 127 9.50 -5.28 -0.85
C THR A 127 10.91 -5.81 -1.02
N ARG A 128 11.25 -6.19 -2.25
CA ARG A 128 12.65 -6.45 -2.62
C ARG A 128 13.35 -5.12 -2.88
N SER A 129 14.67 -5.09 -2.68
CA SER A 129 15.49 -3.98 -3.16
C SER A 129 15.46 -3.97 -4.69
N SER A 130 15.52 -2.77 -5.27
CA SER A 130 15.61 -2.57 -6.72
C SER A 130 16.78 -1.64 -7.03
N THR A 131 17.48 -1.90 -8.14
CA THR A 131 18.60 -1.07 -8.61
C THR A 131 18.11 0.30 -9.09
N TYR A 132 16.85 0.38 -9.52
CA TYR A 132 16.22 1.63 -9.98
C TYR A 132 15.87 2.59 -8.84
N SER A 133 16.00 2.17 -7.59
CA SER A 133 15.73 3.01 -6.40
C SER A 133 16.61 4.26 -6.34
N GLN A 134 17.75 4.32 -7.05
CA GLN A 134 18.59 5.51 -7.05
C GLN A 134 18.16 6.59 -8.06
N LEU A 135 17.23 6.29 -8.97
CA LEU A 135 16.81 7.22 -10.00
C LEU A 135 16.01 8.39 -9.42
N PRO A 136 16.29 9.65 -9.81
CA PRO A 136 15.61 10.82 -9.25
C PRO A 136 14.09 10.76 -9.38
N TYR A 137 13.56 10.42 -10.56
CA TYR A 137 12.12 10.36 -10.80
C TYR A 137 11.40 9.27 -10.00
N VAL A 138 12.10 8.20 -9.62
CA VAL A 138 11.57 7.16 -8.71
C VAL A 138 11.41 7.75 -7.31
N LYS A 139 12.42 8.49 -6.82
CA LYS A 139 12.38 9.14 -5.49
C LYS A 139 11.34 10.26 -5.44
N GLU A 140 11.21 11.04 -6.51
CA GLU A 140 10.18 12.08 -6.64
C GLU A 140 8.78 11.47 -6.59
N GLU A 141 8.54 10.41 -7.35
CA GLU A 141 7.27 9.71 -7.37
C GLU A 141 6.96 9.07 -6.00
N ALA A 142 7.93 8.40 -5.40
CA ALA A 142 7.79 7.83 -4.07
C ALA A 142 7.49 8.91 -3.00
N THR A 143 8.17 10.05 -3.07
CA THR A 143 7.94 11.18 -2.16
C THR A 143 6.54 11.74 -2.32
N ARG A 144 6.08 11.93 -3.56
CA ARG A 144 4.73 12.40 -3.87
C ARG A 144 3.67 11.45 -3.28
N ILE A 145 3.85 10.15 -3.48
CA ILE A 145 2.92 9.13 -2.97
C ILE A 145 2.94 9.07 -1.44
N ALA A 146 4.13 9.04 -0.81
CA ALA A 146 4.26 9.00 0.64
C ALA A 146 3.66 10.24 1.32
N ASN A 147 3.91 11.44 0.78
CA ASN A 147 3.31 12.69 1.28
C ASN A 147 1.78 12.66 1.29
N ALA A 148 1.15 11.93 0.35
CA ALA A 148 -0.30 11.77 0.32
C ALA A 148 -0.79 10.69 1.30
N LEU A 149 -0.02 9.61 1.49
CA LEU A 149 -0.40 8.51 2.36
C LEU A 149 -0.21 8.80 3.86
N GLU A 150 0.86 9.49 4.25
CA GLU A 150 1.16 9.84 5.65
C GLU A 150 -0.05 10.44 6.41
N PRO A 151 -0.68 11.53 5.94
CA PRO A 151 -1.83 12.10 6.64
C PRO A 151 -3.08 11.21 6.62
N TRP A 152 -3.28 10.41 5.56
CA TRP A 152 -4.38 9.45 5.52
C TRP A 152 -4.19 8.32 6.54
N ILE A 153 -2.97 7.80 6.69
CA ILE A 153 -2.62 6.80 7.72
C ILE A 153 -2.83 7.38 9.12
N LEU A 154 -2.42 8.63 9.35
CA LEU A 154 -2.61 9.29 10.64
C LEU A 154 -4.10 9.41 10.98
N GLU A 155 -4.94 9.78 9.99
CA GLU A 155 -6.38 9.87 10.19
C GLU A 155 -6.96 8.50 10.53
N CYS A 156 -6.68 7.46 9.73
CA CYS A 156 -7.16 6.09 10.00
C CYS A 156 -6.81 5.65 11.42
N HIS A 157 -5.59 5.95 11.89
CA HIS A 157 -5.14 5.57 13.22
C HIS A 157 -5.79 6.36 14.35
N ARG A 158 -6.15 7.63 14.13
CA ARG A 158 -6.84 8.46 15.16
C ARG A 158 -8.28 8.03 15.40
N ILE A 159 -8.93 7.44 14.40
CA ILE A 159 -10.32 6.98 14.45
C ILE A 159 -10.43 5.46 14.64
N SER A 160 -9.34 4.80 15.03
CA SER A 160 -9.30 3.38 15.41
C SER A 160 -9.13 3.28 16.91
#